data_AF-A0A6J5FFV3-F1
#
_entry.id   AF-A0A6J5FFV3-F1
#
_cell.length_a   1.000
_cell.length_b   1.000
_cell.length_c   1.000
_cell.angle_alpha   90.00
_cell.angle_beta   90.00
_cell.angle_gamma   90.00
#
_symmetry.space_group_name_H-M   'P 1'
#
loop_
_entity.id
_entity.type
_entity.pdbx_description
1 polymer ?
#
loop_
_entity_poly.entity_id
_entity_poly.type
_entity_poly.pdbx_seq_one_letter_code
_entity_poly.pdbx_strand_id
1 'polypeptide(L)'
;MLYQPPTADELARLKEELGLSSAQMAKLFGLSGGRHWRKYTGGPDPQGISPHVLFFAMAQLELEPSTIERVLQRMRKLGAVIDLSADTDERE
;
A
#
# COMPACT_ATOMS: atom_id res chain seq x y z
N MET A 1 18.49 9.03 -5.40
CA MET A 1 18.15 7.60 -5.25
C MET A 1 17.82 7.07 -6.63
N LEU A 2 18.47 5.99 -7.07
CA LEU A 2 18.04 5.27 -8.27
C LEU A 2 16.86 4.38 -7.87
N TYR A 3 15.71 4.56 -8.51
CA TYR A 3 14.51 3.77 -8.25
C TYR A 3 13.87 3.37 -9.57
N GLN A 4 13.57 2.08 -9.68
CA GLN A 4 12.78 1.52 -10.77
C GLN A 4 11.58 0.82 -10.12
N PRO A 5 10.34 1.21 -10.46
CA PRO A 5 9.17 0.59 -9.88
C PRO A 5 9.02 -0.85 -10.37
N PRO A 6 8.41 -1.75 -9.58
CA PRO A 6 7.96 -3.05 -10.07
C PRO A 6 6.97 -2.85 -11.22
N THR A 7 7.02 -3.78 -12.16
CA THR A 7 6.08 -3.91 -13.26
C THR A 7 4.69 -4.30 -12.78
N ALA A 8 3.68 -4.08 -13.62
CA ALA A 8 2.31 -4.52 -13.33
C ALA A 8 2.21 -6.04 -13.10
N ASP A 9 2.98 -6.84 -13.85
CA ASP A 9 3.02 -8.30 -13.72
C ASP A 9 3.64 -8.74 -12.39
N GLU A 10 4.70 -8.07 -11.92
CA GLU A 10 5.29 -8.35 -10.60
C GLU A 10 4.32 -8.02 -9.46
N LEU A 11 3.57 -6.91 -9.57
CA LEU A 11 2.52 -6.57 -8.60
C LEU A 11 1.33 -7.53 -8.65
N ALA A 12 1.00 -8.05 -9.83
CA ALA A 12 -0.02 -9.09 -10.00
C ALA A 12 0.39 -10.41 -9.35
N ARG A 13 1.64 -10.84 -9.55
CA ARG A 13 2.20 -12.03 -8.89
C ARG A 13 2.21 -11.89 -7.37
N LEU A 14 2.66 -10.76 -6.84
CA LEU A 14 2.62 -10.50 -5.40
C LEU A 14 1.19 -10.64 -4.83
N LYS A 15 0.19 -10.11 -5.53
CA LYS A 15 -1.22 -10.25 -5.13
C LYS A 15 -1.65 -11.72 -5.07
N GLU A 16 -1.27 -12.50 -6.08
CA GLU A 16 -1.58 -13.93 -6.16
C GLU A 16 -0.90 -14.72 -5.03
N GLU A 17 0.38 -14.46 -4.76
CA GLU A 17 1.16 -15.08 -3.69
C GLU A 17 0.56 -14.82 -2.31
N LEU A 18 0.07 -13.60 -2.07
CA LEU A 18 -0.58 -13.22 -0.82
C LEU A 18 -2.03 -13.71 -0.72
N GLY A 19 -2.64 -14.17 -1.82
CA GLY A 19 -4.05 -14.58 -1.86
C GLY A 19 -5.04 -13.46 -1.54
N LEU A 20 -4.65 -12.20 -1.77
CA LEU A 20 -5.44 -11.02 -1.39
C LEU A 20 -6.33 -10.50 -2.53
N SER A 21 -7.49 -9.95 -2.18
CA SER A 21 -8.32 -9.19 -3.11
C SER A 21 -7.69 -7.84 -3.47
N SER A 22 -8.12 -7.21 -4.57
CA SER A 22 -7.62 -5.88 -4.94
C SER A 22 -7.95 -4.79 -3.89
N ALA A 23 -9.02 -4.98 -3.11
CA ALA A 23 -9.37 -4.08 -2.01
C ALA A 23 -8.40 -4.27 -0.82
N GLN A 24 -8.08 -5.52 -0.47
CA GLN A 24 -7.08 -5.82 0.55
C GLN A 24 -5.67 -5.35 0.14
N MET A 25 -5.30 -5.50 -1.12
CA MET A 25 -4.05 -4.92 -1.65
C MET A 25 -4.04 -3.40 -1.54
N ALA A 26 -5.16 -2.71 -1.84
CA ALA A 26 -5.25 -1.28 -1.65
C ALA A 26 -5.02 -0.89 -0.18
N LYS A 27 -5.63 -1.61 0.78
CA LYS A 27 -5.41 -1.40 2.22
C LYS A 27 -3.96 -1.62 2.63
N LEU A 28 -3.34 -2.71 2.16
CA LEU A 28 -1.92 -2.99 2.41
C LEU A 28 -0.99 -1.90 1.87
N PHE A 29 -1.34 -1.28 0.74
CA PHE A 29 -0.54 -0.20 0.16
C PHE A 29 -0.90 1.20 0.70
N GLY A 30 -1.81 1.30 1.68
CA GLY A 30 -2.25 2.59 2.24
C GLY A 30 -3.02 3.44 1.23
N LEU A 31 -3.68 2.80 0.25
CA LEU A 31 -4.45 3.45 -0.79
C LEU A 31 -5.92 3.52 -0.38
N SER A 32 -6.59 4.59 -0.79
CA SER A 32 -8.00 4.87 -0.48
C SER A 32 -9.03 3.97 -1.17
N GLY A 33 -8.61 2.84 -1.77
CA GLY A 33 -9.53 1.82 -2.31
C GLY A 33 -9.02 1.03 -3.51
N GLY A 34 -9.68 -0.09 -3.82
CA GLY A 34 -9.25 -1.04 -4.88
C GLY A 34 -9.16 -0.46 -6.30
N ARG A 35 -9.85 0.65 -6.59
CA ARG A 35 -9.72 1.38 -7.87
C ARG A 35 -8.33 2.02 -8.01
N HIS A 36 -7.71 2.45 -6.91
CA HIS A 36 -6.34 2.96 -6.91
C HIS A 36 -5.32 1.85 -7.15
N TRP A 37 -5.55 0.65 -6.58
CA TRP A 37 -4.71 -0.51 -6.86
C TRP A 37 -4.67 -0.85 -8.36
N ARG A 38 -5.83 -0.82 -9.04
CA ARG A 38 -5.90 -1.12 -10.48
C ARG A 38 -5.08 -0.15 -11.35
N LYS A 39 -4.74 1.05 -10.90
CA LYS A 39 -3.87 1.97 -11.66
C LYS A 39 -2.44 1.44 -11.83
N TYR A 40 -2.00 0.59 -10.91
CA TYR A 40 -0.67 -0.03 -10.93
C TYR A 40 -0.66 -1.39 -11.63
N THR A 41 -1.80 -2.10 -11.66
CA THR A 41 -1.89 -3.47 -12.17
C THR A 41 -2.76 -3.63 -13.40
N GLY A 42 -3.44 -2.58 -13.87
CA GLY A 42 -4.49 -2.69 -14.89
C GLY A 42 -4.55 -1.47 -15.80
N GLY A 43 -4.32 -1.70 -17.10
CA GLY A 43 -4.38 -0.68 -18.14
C GLY A 43 -3.26 -0.86 -19.17
N PRO A 44 -3.38 -0.26 -20.35
CA PRO A 44 -2.33 -0.31 -21.39
C PRO A 44 -1.06 0.47 -21.00
N ASP A 45 -1.14 1.34 -19.99
CA ASP A 45 -0.01 2.11 -19.44
C ASP A 45 -0.15 2.23 -17.90
N PRO A 46 0.24 1.19 -17.14
CA PRO A 46 0.15 1.19 -15.69
C PRO A 46 1.10 2.22 -15.10
N GLN A 47 0.61 3.01 -14.14
CA GLN A 47 1.44 4.01 -13.47
C GLN A 47 2.50 3.30 -12.62
N GLY A 48 3.73 3.85 -12.61
CA GLY A 48 4.76 3.38 -11.68
C GLY A 48 4.37 3.68 -10.24
N ILE A 49 4.46 2.67 -9.36
CA ILE A 49 4.21 2.87 -7.93
C ILE A 49 5.36 3.71 -7.32
N SER A 50 5.04 4.61 -6.39
CA SER A 50 6.10 5.41 -5.74
C SER A 50 6.91 4.56 -4.76
N PRO A 51 8.21 4.85 -4.55
CA PRO A 51 9.05 4.10 -3.62
C PRO A 51 8.53 4.17 -2.17
N HIS A 52 7.86 5.27 -1.79
CA HIS A 52 7.28 5.43 -0.45
C HIS A 52 6.07 4.53 -0.23
N VAL A 53 5.20 4.42 -1.24
CA VAL A 53 4.03 3.55 -1.20
C VAL A 53 4.45 2.08 -1.19
N LEU A 54 5.42 1.70 -2.03
CA LEU A 54 5.98 0.35 -2.02
C LEU A 54 6.65 0.03 -0.68
N PHE A 55 7.47 0.95 -0.14
CA PHE A 55 8.10 0.79 1.16
C PHE A 55 7.07 0.58 2.27
N PHE A 56 6.00 1.38 2.30
CA PHE A 56 4.94 1.24 3.29
C PHE A 56 4.28 -0.14 3.23
N ALA A 57 3.94 -0.62 2.04
CA ALA A 57 3.36 -1.95 1.87
C ALA A 57 4.31 -3.07 2.32
N MET A 58 5.58 -3.03 1.88
CA MET A 58 6.56 -4.05 2.22
C MET A 58 6.89 -4.04 3.72
N ALA A 59 6.95 -2.86 4.33
CA ALA A 59 7.14 -2.73 5.77
C ALA A 59 6.00 -3.42 6.55
N GLN A 60 4.75 -3.32 6.08
CA GLN A 60 3.62 -4.00 6.72
C GLN A 60 3.65 -5.52 6.59
N LEU A 61 4.26 -6.07 5.53
CA LEU A 61 4.43 -7.52 5.36
C LEU A 61 5.59 -8.08 6.18
N GLU A 62 6.70 -7.35 6.25
CA GLU A 62 7.96 -7.83 6.83
C GLU A 62 8.09 -7.54 8.34
N LEU A 63 7.50 -6.43 8.82
CA LEU A 63 7.68 -6.01 10.20
C LEU A 63 6.57 -6.53 11.11
N GLU A 64 6.94 -6.76 12.36
CA GLU A 64 5.96 -7.06 13.40
C GLU A 64 4.94 -5.92 13.55
N PRO A 65 3.66 -6.22 13.85
CA PRO A 65 2.62 -5.20 14.03
C PRO A 65 3.00 -4.14 15.08
N SER A 66 3.71 -4.55 16.14
CA SER A 66 4.21 -3.67 17.20
C SER A 66 5.20 -2.62 16.67
N THR A 67 6.02 -3.00 15.68
CA THR A 67 7.02 -2.12 15.07
C THR A 67 6.38 -1.11 14.14
N ILE A 68 5.38 -1.53 13.36
CA ILE A 68 4.58 -0.62 12.55
C ILE A 68 3.86 0.40 13.44
N GLU A 69 3.21 -0.06 14.52
CA GLU A 69 2.51 0.85 15.43
C GLU A 69 3.46 1.87 16.06
N ARG A 70 4.71 1.51 16.38
CA ARG A 70 5.71 2.48 16.86
C ARG A 70 6.01 3.58 15.84
N VAL A 71 6.07 3.25 14.55
CA VAL A 71 6.25 4.24 13.48
C VAL A 71 5.01 5.12 13.36
N LEU A 72 3.80 4.55 13.38
CA LEU A 72 2.54 5.30 13.34
C LEU A 72 2.42 6.25 14.54
N GLN A 73 2.79 5.81 15.74
CA GLN A 73 2.84 6.67 16.93
C GLN A 73 3.85 7.81 16.77
N ARG A 74 4.99 7.56 16.13
CA ARG A 74 5.96 8.62 15.81
C ARG A 74 5.39 9.64 14.83
N MET A 75 4.64 9.19 13.82
CA MET A 75 3.91 10.06 12.89
C MET A 75 2.85 10.89 13.62
N ARG A 76 2.06 10.27 14.51
CA ARG A 76 1.05 10.95 15.34
C ARG A 76 1.67 12.00 16.26
N LYS A 77 2.83 11.71 16.87
CA LYS A 77 3.59 12.69 17.67
C LYS A 77 4.05 13.91 16.87
N LEU A 78 4.25 13.78 15.56
CA LEU A 78 4.55 14.91 14.67
C LEU A 78 3.30 15.72 14.28
N GLY A 79 2.11 15.20 14.58
CA GLY A 79 0.82 15.83 14.25
C GLY A 79 0.06 15.16 13.11
N ALA A 80 0.53 14.03 12.58
CA ALA A 80 -0.22 13.28 11.56
C ALA A 80 -1.46 12.61 12.17
N VAL A 81 -2.59 12.66 11.47
CA VAL A 81 -3.77 11.84 11.77
C VAL A 81 -3.73 10.63 10.85
N ILE A 82 -3.49 9.45 11.42
CA ILE A 82 -3.41 8.19 10.68
C ILE A 82 -4.07 7.08 11.46
N ASP A 83 -4.99 6.37 10.79
CA ASP A 83 -5.65 5.18 11.27
C ASP A 83 -5.71 4.17 10.11
N LEU A 84 -5.03 3.03 10.28
CA LEU A 84 -5.01 1.95 9.29
C LEU A 84 -6.23 1.02 9.41
N SER A 85 -6.97 1.12 10.51
CA SER A 85 -8.18 0.35 10.76
C SER A 85 -9.44 1.01 10.20
N ALA A 86 -9.39 2.32 9.96
CA ALA A 86 -10.49 3.07 9.36
C ALA A 86 -10.80 2.51 7.96
N ASP A 87 -12.00 1.97 7.78
CA ASP A 87 -12.46 1.57 6.46
C ASP A 87 -12.65 2.83 5.61
N THR A 88 -11.99 2.85 4.45
CA THR A 88 -12.01 4.01 3.55
C THR A 88 -13.31 4.07 2.71
N ASP A 89 -14.33 3.26 3.04
CA ASP A 89 -15.59 3.18 2.30
C ASP A 89 -16.54 4.38 2.53
N GLU A 90 -16.15 5.38 3.33
CA GLU A 90 -17.02 6.54 3.64
C GLU A 90 -16.63 7.86 2.94
N ARG A 91 -15.75 7.87 1.94
CA ARG A 91 -15.45 9.11 1.19
C ARG A 91 -15.54 8.94 -0.32
N GLU A 92 -16.78 9.15 -0.79
CA GLU A 92 -17.25 9.69 -2.09
C GLU A 92 -16.97 8.89 -3.38
#